data_AF-A0A401H5Q1-F1
#
_entry.id   AF-A0A401H5Q1-F1
#
_cell.length_a   1.000
_cell.length_b   1.000
_cell.length_c   1.000
_cell.angle_alpha   90.00
_cell.angle_beta   90.00
_cell.angle_gamma   90.00
#
_symmetry.space_group_name_H-M   'P 1'
#
loop_
_entity.id
_entity.type
_entity.pdbx_description
1 polymer ?
#
loop_
_entity_poly.entity_id
_entity_poly.type
_entity_poly.pdbx_seq_one_letter_code
_entity_poly.pdbx_strand_id
1 'polypeptide(L)'
;MSILVFPDQHSNPSLETFSLRRTDDPQSDLRLSVRNLHPIHKGRSSVYRATLEGDVEPQEVACKVVYGKRSIAKLHNEVEIYQHLHDLQGGVIPYCLGLFQGEMEDGQAGCLITKYCGKPVDVELAFMNWTFKMETIKALSAIHAKGVKHNDFSERNILVGKDRRPIIIDFDCAQKEECKVTDDVHFHTEEPLPEVFGCQELFSAAKLADAWTPRVIPFLRGYSPVKYAESVETLMSAAPDVVPRDVARFHAEYAMERYKKALSKREACEPYEL
;
A
#
# COMPACT_ATOMS: atom_id res chain seq x y z
N MET A 1 24.49 17.11 -17.99
CA MET A 1 23.01 17.03 -17.93
C MET A 1 22.60 15.63 -18.29
N SER A 2 22.00 14.92 -17.33
CA SER A 2 21.66 13.51 -17.50
C SER A 2 20.52 13.30 -18.49
N ILE A 3 20.68 12.27 -19.32
CA ILE A 3 19.75 11.91 -20.39
C ILE A 3 19.34 10.46 -20.21
N LEU A 4 18.04 10.22 -20.27
CA LEU A 4 17.42 8.91 -20.36
C LEU A 4 16.93 8.68 -21.78
N VAL A 5 17.45 7.65 -22.43
CA VAL A 5 16.99 7.17 -23.74
C VAL A 5 15.88 6.14 -23.50
N PHE A 6 14.66 6.48 -23.86
CA PHE A 6 13.45 5.68 -23.64
C PHE A 6 12.91 5.17 -24.99
N PRO A 7 12.72 3.85 -25.17
CA PRO A 7 12.25 3.31 -26.45
C PRO A 7 10.79 3.70 -26.71
N ASP A 8 10.44 3.84 -27.99
CA ASP A 8 9.05 4.01 -28.38
C ASP A 8 8.18 2.80 -27.95
N GLN A 9 7.01 3.12 -27.40
CA GLN A 9 6.04 2.20 -26.84
C GLN A 9 5.00 1.71 -27.87
N HIS A 10 4.85 2.38 -29.02
CA HIS A 10 3.79 2.10 -30.01
C HIS A 10 4.28 1.46 -31.31
N SER A 11 5.58 1.44 -31.54
CA SER A 11 6.17 0.90 -32.76
C SER A 11 6.84 -0.46 -32.55
N ASN A 12 6.31 -1.50 -33.20
CA ASN A 12 7.05 -2.74 -33.40
C ASN A 12 7.29 -2.96 -34.91
N PRO A 13 8.53 -3.02 -35.42
CA PRO A 13 9.83 -2.97 -34.74
C PRO A 13 10.56 -1.66 -35.07
N SER A 14 10.40 -0.55 -34.33
CA SER A 14 11.15 0.67 -34.65
C SER A 14 12.23 1.00 -33.61
N LEU A 15 13.34 1.49 -34.14
CA LEU A 15 14.55 1.98 -33.45
C LEU A 15 14.35 3.37 -32.83
N GLU A 16 13.11 3.88 -32.80
CA GLU A 16 12.84 5.22 -32.31
C GLU A 16 12.99 5.29 -30.79
N THR A 17 13.70 6.31 -30.34
CA THR A 17 14.00 6.54 -28.93
C THR A 17 13.79 8.00 -28.60
N PHE A 18 13.22 8.24 -27.43
CA PHE A 18 13.00 9.55 -26.86
C PHE A 18 14.10 9.87 -25.86
N SER A 19 14.58 11.12 -25.87
CA SER A 19 15.59 11.59 -24.91
C SER A 19 14.93 12.47 -23.86
N LEU A 20 14.80 11.94 -22.64
CA LEU A 20 14.26 12.64 -21.48
C LEU A 20 15.41 13.17 -20.63
N ARG A 21 15.29 14.39 -20.10
CA ARG A 21 16.31 15.03 -19.26
C ARG A 21 15.99 14.83 -17.80
N ARG A 22 17.00 14.55 -16.98
CA ARG A 22 16.81 14.52 -15.52
C ARG A 22 16.48 15.91 -14.98
N THR A 23 15.49 16.00 -14.10
CA THR A 23 14.93 17.27 -13.60
C THR A 23 15.07 17.43 -12.09
N ASP A 24 15.16 16.34 -11.34
CA ASP A 24 15.39 16.33 -9.89
C ASP A 24 16.84 16.58 -9.49
N ASP A 25 17.78 16.34 -10.41
CA ASP A 25 19.22 16.60 -10.23
C ASP A 25 19.82 17.13 -11.53
N PRO A 26 19.79 18.47 -11.74
CA PRO A 26 20.28 19.09 -12.96
C PRO A 26 21.81 19.03 -13.15
N GLN A 27 22.57 18.78 -12.08
CA GLN A 27 24.04 18.75 -12.12
C GLN A 27 24.57 17.40 -12.64
N SER A 28 23.78 16.35 -12.51
CA SER A 28 24.10 15.01 -13.03
C SER A 28 24.36 15.03 -14.55
N ASP A 29 25.28 14.19 -15.02
CA ASP A 29 25.70 14.03 -16.42
C ASP A 29 25.58 12.60 -16.96
N LEU A 30 24.85 11.73 -16.26
CA LEU A 30 24.62 10.32 -16.61
C LEU A 30 23.90 10.15 -17.95
N ARG A 31 24.38 9.22 -18.77
CA ARG A 31 23.66 8.75 -19.96
C ARG A 31 23.10 7.35 -19.69
N LEU A 32 21.78 7.26 -19.66
CA LEU A 32 21.04 6.05 -19.33
C LEU A 32 20.15 5.63 -20.50
N SER A 33 19.88 4.33 -20.61
CA SER A 33 18.96 3.77 -21.60
C SER A 33 18.06 2.71 -20.96
N VAL A 34 16.79 2.71 -21.35
CA VAL A 34 15.80 1.72 -20.92
C VAL A 34 15.70 0.63 -21.97
N ARG A 35 15.85 -0.64 -21.57
CA ARG A 35 15.69 -1.82 -22.42
C ARG A 35 14.68 -2.79 -21.84
N ASN A 36 14.28 -3.78 -22.63
CA ASN A 36 13.40 -4.88 -22.20
C ASN A 36 12.12 -4.34 -21.52
N LEU A 37 11.45 -3.38 -22.17
CA LEU A 37 10.28 -2.72 -21.63
C LEU A 37 9.08 -3.69 -21.61
N HIS A 38 8.53 -3.96 -20.43
CA HIS A 38 7.36 -4.82 -20.25
C HIS A 38 6.28 -4.04 -19.49
N PRO A 39 5.09 -3.80 -20.06
CA PRO A 39 4.02 -3.12 -19.35
C PRO A 39 3.53 -3.97 -18.17
N ILE A 40 3.44 -3.35 -16.99
CA ILE A 40 2.94 -4.00 -15.77
C ILE A 40 1.70 -3.30 -15.18
N HIS A 41 1.43 -2.06 -15.58
CA HIS A 41 0.20 -1.33 -15.22
C HIS A 41 -0.16 -0.31 -16.30
N LYS A 42 -1.46 -0.12 -16.55
CA LYS A 42 -1.98 0.93 -17.43
C LYS A 42 -3.23 1.56 -16.79
N GLY A 43 -3.17 2.86 -16.55
CA GLY A 43 -4.24 3.64 -15.93
C GLY A 43 -4.03 5.14 -16.16
N ARG A 44 -4.08 5.94 -15.10
CA ARG A 44 -3.70 7.37 -15.15
C ARG A 44 -2.20 7.57 -15.39
N SER A 45 -1.41 6.56 -15.07
CA SER A 45 0.00 6.40 -15.44
C SER A 45 0.19 5.06 -16.13
N SER A 46 1.23 4.95 -16.95
CA SER A 46 1.72 3.67 -17.46
C SER A 46 2.95 3.27 -16.67
N VAL A 47 2.98 2.05 -16.13
CA VAL A 47 4.15 1.53 -15.43
C VAL A 47 4.72 0.36 -16.19
N TYR A 48 6.03 0.40 -16.40
CA TYR A 48 6.79 -0.63 -17.10
C TYR A 48 7.86 -1.22 -16.19
N ARG A 49 8.08 -2.54 -16.26
CA ARG A 49 9.33 -3.16 -15.80
C ARG A 49 10.34 -3.10 -16.94
N ALA A 50 11.58 -2.74 -16.62
CA ALA A 50 12.62 -2.61 -17.62
C ALA A 50 14.02 -2.88 -17.04
N THR A 51 15.02 -2.91 -17.91
CA THR A 51 16.45 -2.88 -17.57
C THR A 51 16.99 -1.49 -17.84
N LEU A 52 17.57 -0.84 -16.83
CA LEU A 52 18.30 0.42 -16.98
C LEU A 52 19.77 0.12 -17.19
N GLU A 53 20.35 0.60 -18.29
CA GLU A 53 21.77 0.43 -18.66
C GLU A 53 22.42 1.78 -18.93
N GLY A 54 23.75 1.86 -18.87
CA GLY A 54 24.51 3.07 -19.22
C GLY A 54 25.79 3.18 -18.40
N ASP A 55 26.02 4.37 -17.85
CA ASP A 55 27.17 4.66 -16.96
C ASP A 55 27.07 4.00 -15.57
N VAL A 56 26.07 3.14 -15.35
CA VAL A 56 25.80 2.42 -14.11
C VAL A 56 25.62 0.93 -14.40
N GLU A 57 25.78 0.08 -13.39
CA GLU A 57 25.50 -1.35 -13.53
C GLU A 57 24.05 -1.58 -13.96
N PRO A 58 23.81 -2.54 -14.89
CA PRO A 58 22.48 -2.89 -15.31
C PRO A 58 21.58 -3.25 -14.12
N GLN A 59 20.44 -2.58 -14.02
CA GLN A 59 19.50 -2.80 -12.91
C GLN A 59 18.06 -2.91 -13.40
N GLU A 60 17.30 -3.77 -12.73
CA GLU A 60 15.86 -3.87 -12.96
C GLU A 60 15.15 -2.66 -12.34
N VAL A 61 14.34 -1.98 -13.15
CA VAL A 61 13.64 -0.75 -12.77
C VAL A 61 12.15 -0.82 -13.07
N ALA A 62 11.38 -0.03 -12.33
CA ALA A 62 10.03 0.36 -12.69
C ALA A 62 10.09 1.78 -13.28
N CYS A 63 9.55 1.95 -14.48
CA CYS A 63 9.41 3.23 -15.15
C CYS A 63 7.94 3.65 -15.11
N LYS A 64 7.60 4.66 -14.31
CA LYS A 64 6.26 5.24 -14.23
C LYS A 64 6.20 6.47 -15.14
N VAL A 65 5.49 6.32 -16.25
CA VAL A 65 5.33 7.33 -17.30
C VAL A 65 3.95 7.98 -17.19
N VAL A 66 3.94 9.31 -17.24
CA VAL A 66 2.72 10.14 -17.25
C VAL A 66 2.82 11.22 -18.30
N TYR A 67 1.64 11.68 -18.76
CA TYR A 67 1.53 12.77 -19.72
C TYR A 67 0.79 13.97 -19.14
N GLY A 68 1.19 15.16 -19.60
CA GLY A 68 0.54 16.41 -19.26
C GLY A 68 0.99 17.05 -17.94
N LYS A 69 0.95 18.38 -17.90
CA LYS A 69 1.52 19.21 -16.82
C LYS A 69 1.05 18.82 -15.41
N ARG A 70 -0.24 18.50 -15.25
CA ARG A 70 -0.81 18.15 -13.94
C ARG A 70 -0.25 16.84 -13.39
N SER A 71 -0.08 15.82 -14.24
CA SER A 71 0.45 14.52 -13.82
C SER A 71 1.95 14.59 -13.56
N ILE A 72 2.69 15.38 -14.38
CA ILE A 72 4.11 15.64 -14.15
C ILE A 72 4.35 16.36 -12.82
N ALA A 73 3.48 17.32 -12.45
CA ALA A 73 3.55 17.97 -11.15
C ALA A 73 3.34 16.99 -9.97
N LYS A 74 2.55 15.93 -10.15
CA LYS A 74 2.42 14.87 -9.13
C LYS A 74 3.70 14.03 -9.01
N LEU A 75 4.34 13.68 -10.12
CA LEU A 75 5.63 12.98 -10.08
C LEU A 75 6.72 13.81 -9.37
N HIS A 76 6.70 15.14 -9.51
CA HIS A 76 7.58 16.00 -8.73
C HIS A 76 7.34 15.86 -7.23
N ASN A 77 6.07 15.91 -6.79
CA ASN A 77 5.73 15.68 -5.38
C ASN A 77 6.18 14.30 -4.91
N GLU A 78 5.92 13.25 -5.70
CA GLU A 78 6.36 11.89 -5.39
C GLU A 78 7.89 11.80 -5.21
N VAL A 79 8.69 12.43 -6.09
CA VAL A 79 10.15 12.46 -5.93
C VAL A 79 10.59 13.23 -4.68
N GLU A 80 9.96 14.35 -4.35
CA GLU A 80 10.27 15.07 -3.12
C GLU A 80 9.98 14.23 -1.87
N ILE A 81 8.96 13.36 -1.91
CA ILE A 81 8.66 12.42 -0.84
C ILE A 81 9.75 11.34 -0.75
N TYR A 82 10.16 10.75 -1.87
CA TYR A 82 11.29 9.79 -1.88
C TYR A 82 12.59 10.41 -1.32
N GLN A 83 12.90 11.65 -1.69
CA GLN A 83 14.06 12.38 -1.17
C GLN A 83 13.95 12.62 0.34
N HIS A 84 12.76 13.02 0.82
CA HIS A 84 12.50 13.18 2.25
C HIS A 84 12.64 11.88 3.04
N LEU A 85 12.25 10.76 2.42
CA LEU A 85 12.32 9.40 2.98
C LEU A 85 13.61 8.65 2.61
N HIS A 86 14.71 9.36 2.29
CA HIS A 86 15.94 8.73 1.77
C HIS A 86 16.47 7.56 2.63
N ASP A 87 16.40 7.67 3.96
CA ASP A 87 16.82 6.64 4.92
C ASP A 87 16.02 5.33 4.83
N LEU A 88 14.81 5.39 4.27
CA LEU A 88 13.91 4.23 4.15
C LEU A 88 14.06 3.50 2.81
N GLN A 89 14.72 4.13 1.84
CA GLN A 89 14.90 3.55 0.50
C GLN A 89 15.75 2.28 0.55
N GLY A 90 15.31 1.26 -0.19
CA GLY A 90 15.92 -0.05 -0.20
C GLY A 90 15.55 -0.94 0.99
N GLY A 91 14.90 -0.37 2.01
CA GLY A 91 14.37 -1.11 3.15
C GLY A 91 12.87 -1.37 2.99
N VAL A 92 12.07 -0.31 3.12
CA VAL A 92 10.60 -0.39 3.12
C VAL A 92 9.94 0.37 1.97
N ILE A 93 10.72 1.13 1.20
CA ILE A 93 10.31 1.80 -0.05
C ILE A 93 11.39 1.56 -1.12
N PRO A 94 11.08 1.67 -2.42
CA PRO A 94 12.08 1.53 -3.47
C PRO A 94 13.18 2.60 -3.41
N TYR A 95 14.32 2.30 -4.02
CA TYR A 95 15.26 3.35 -4.40
C TYR A 95 14.67 4.19 -5.54
N CYS A 96 14.47 5.48 -5.33
CA CYS A 96 14.21 6.45 -6.39
C CYS A 96 15.52 6.79 -7.12
N LEU A 97 15.55 6.55 -8.43
CA LEU A 97 16.70 6.79 -9.29
C LEU A 97 16.62 8.14 -10.01
N GLY A 98 15.45 8.76 -10.04
CA GLY A 98 15.25 10.13 -10.50
C GLY A 98 14.00 10.32 -11.38
N LEU A 99 13.74 11.59 -11.70
CA LEU A 99 12.65 12.04 -12.56
C LEU A 99 13.18 12.63 -13.85
N PHE A 100 12.76 12.06 -14.97
CA PHE A 100 13.16 12.47 -16.30
C PHE A 100 11.97 13.05 -17.07
N GLN A 101 12.18 14.12 -17.82
CA GLN A 101 11.12 14.81 -18.56
C GLN A 101 11.55 15.20 -19.96
N GLY A 102 10.60 15.25 -20.88
CA GLY A 102 10.80 15.65 -22.26
C GLY A 102 9.57 15.35 -23.10
N GLU A 103 9.72 15.49 -24.42
CA GLU A 103 8.64 15.21 -25.37
C GLU A 103 8.72 13.74 -25.80
N MET A 104 7.58 13.05 -25.73
CA MET A 104 7.36 11.71 -26.31
C MET A 104 6.20 11.80 -27.31
N GLU A 105 5.82 10.68 -27.94
CA GLU A 105 4.77 10.64 -28.97
C GLU A 105 3.45 11.28 -28.52
N ASP A 106 2.98 10.97 -27.30
CA ASP A 106 1.73 11.50 -26.75
C ASP A 106 1.90 12.91 -26.12
N GLY A 107 3.05 13.55 -26.35
CA GLY A 107 3.38 14.91 -25.93
C GLY A 107 4.33 14.98 -24.72
N GLN A 108 4.28 16.11 -24.02
CA GLN A 108 5.11 16.34 -22.82
C GLN A 108 4.88 15.25 -21.77
N ALA A 109 5.96 14.52 -21.47
CA ALA A 109 5.98 13.38 -20.60
C ALA A 109 6.90 13.60 -19.39
N GLY A 110 6.59 12.88 -18.31
CA GLY A 110 7.47 12.65 -17.17
C GLY A 110 7.61 11.15 -16.91
N CYS A 111 8.83 10.72 -16.58
CA CYS A 111 9.18 9.35 -16.27
C CYS A 111 9.92 9.30 -14.94
N LEU A 112 9.26 8.77 -13.92
CA LEU A 112 9.89 8.45 -12.64
C LEU A 112 10.49 7.05 -12.73
N ILE A 113 11.77 6.92 -12.39
CA ILE A 113 12.46 5.63 -12.32
C ILE A 113 12.69 5.26 -10.85
N THR A 114 12.23 4.08 -10.48
CA THR A 114 12.59 3.43 -9.21
C THR A 114 13.17 2.05 -9.44
N LYS A 115 13.90 1.50 -8.47
CA LYS A 115 14.29 0.08 -8.51
C LYS A 115 13.03 -0.80 -8.56
N TYR A 116 13.06 -1.85 -9.37
CA TYR A 116 11.98 -2.83 -9.41
C TYR A 116 12.02 -3.72 -8.16
N CYS A 117 10.96 -3.67 -7.36
CA CYS A 117 10.90 -4.30 -6.04
C CYS A 117 9.92 -5.48 -5.94
N GLY A 118 9.38 -5.97 -7.06
CA GLY A 118 8.50 -7.14 -7.08
C GLY A 118 7.11 -6.85 -7.64
N LYS A 119 6.14 -7.68 -7.27
CA LYS A 119 4.75 -7.56 -7.72
C LYS A 119 3.86 -7.05 -6.58
N PRO A 120 2.79 -6.30 -6.89
CA PRO A 120 1.79 -5.95 -5.90
C PRO A 120 1.20 -7.17 -5.21
N VAL A 121 0.77 -6.99 -3.97
CA VAL A 121 -0.05 -7.98 -3.26
C VAL A 121 -1.37 -8.15 -4.03
N ASP A 122 -1.70 -9.40 -4.36
CA ASP A 122 -2.84 -9.78 -5.21
C ASP A 122 -4.01 -10.43 -4.44
N VAL A 123 -3.87 -10.53 -3.12
CA VAL A 123 -4.90 -10.98 -2.17
C VAL A 123 -5.15 -9.88 -1.12
N GLU A 124 -6.25 -9.97 -0.37
CA GLU A 124 -6.49 -9.01 0.72
C GLU A 124 -5.37 -9.10 1.77
N LEU A 125 -4.93 -7.94 2.28
CA LEU A 125 -3.82 -7.90 3.25
C LEU A 125 -4.15 -8.71 4.51
N ALA A 126 -5.43 -8.79 4.90
CA ALA A 126 -5.92 -9.60 6.01
C ALA A 126 -5.54 -11.10 5.91
N PHE A 127 -5.44 -11.63 4.68
CA PHE A 127 -5.16 -13.05 4.40
C PHE A 127 -3.67 -13.33 4.17
N MET A 128 -2.83 -12.30 4.20
CA MET A 128 -1.39 -12.50 4.26
C MET A 128 -0.98 -13.07 5.62
N ASN A 129 0.14 -13.78 5.69
CA ASN A 129 0.64 -14.31 6.96
C ASN A 129 0.94 -13.17 7.96
N TRP A 130 0.84 -13.46 9.26
CA TRP A 130 1.02 -12.46 10.33
C TRP A 130 2.32 -11.66 10.22
N THR A 131 3.44 -12.31 9.89
CA THR A 131 4.74 -11.63 9.74
C THR A 131 4.68 -10.54 8.69
N PHE A 132 4.14 -10.85 7.50
CA PHE A 132 4.02 -9.87 6.42
C PHE A 132 3.09 -8.72 6.81
N LYS A 133 1.95 -9.02 7.45
CA LYS A 133 0.99 -8.01 7.94
C LYS A 133 1.65 -7.04 8.92
N MET A 134 2.35 -7.58 9.91
CA MET A 134 3.06 -6.78 10.92
C MET A 134 4.20 -5.95 10.30
N GLU A 135 5.00 -6.53 9.40
CA GLU A 135 6.06 -5.79 8.70
C GLU A 135 5.50 -4.68 7.80
N THR A 136 4.30 -4.87 7.25
CA THR A 136 3.65 -3.88 6.38
C THR A 136 3.21 -2.68 7.19
N ILE A 137 2.59 -2.91 8.35
CA ILE A 137 2.20 -1.84 9.27
C ILE A 137 3.43 -1.13 9.81
N LYS A 138 4.51 -1.84 10.18
CA LYS A 138 5.77 -1.23 10.59
C LYS A 138 6.40 -0.37 9.50
N ALA A 139 6.35 -0.80 8.25
CA ALA A 139 6.81 -0.02 7.11
C ALA A 139 6.04 1.31 6.98
N LEU A 140 4.71 1.26 7.10
CA LEU A 140 3.88 2.47 7.07
C LEU A 140 4.12 3.37 8.30
N SER A 141 4.24 2.79 9.50
CA SER A 141 4.61 3.52 10.72
C SER A 141 5.97 4.21 10.59
N ALA A 142 6.95 3.59 9.93
CA ALA A 142 8.25 4.21 9.67
C ALA A 142 8.17 5.42 8.71
N ILE A 143 7.31 5.36 7.70
CA ILE A 143 7.00 6.49 6.82
C ILE A 143 6.34 7.63 7.62
N HIS A 144 5.37 7.30 8.47
CA HIS A 144 4.68 8.25 9.35
C HIS A 144 5.63 8.92 10.35
N ALA A 145 6.58 8.16 10.92
CA ALA A 145 7.58 8.68 11.84
C ALA A 145 8.54 9.69 11.18
N LYS A 146 8.63 9.71 9.85
CA LYS A 146 9.34 10.74 9.07
C LYS A 146 8.45 11.93 8.71
N GLY A 147 7.22 12.01 9.23
CA GLY A 147 6.28 13.10 8.97
C GLY A 147 5.68 13.04 7.57
N VAL A 148 5.39 11.83 7.06
CA VAL A 148 4.72 11.63 5.77
C VAL A 148 3.48 10.75 5.95
N LYS A 149 2.35 11.20 5.39
CA LYS A 149 1.16 10.37 5.15
C LYS A 149 1.12 9.94 3.69
N HIS A 150 0.76 8.69 3.44
CA HIS A 150 0.74 8.12 2.09
C HIS A 150 -0.52 8.53 1.31
N ASN A 151 -1.67 8.61 1.99
CA ASN A 151 -3.02 8.95 1.51
C ASN A 151 -3.63 8.04 0.42
N ASP A 152 -2.90 7.07 -0.09
CA ASP A 152 -3.43 6.02 -0.99
C ASP A 152 -2.96 4.61 -0.62
N PHE A 153 -2.84 4.33 0.69
CA PHE A 153 -2.36 3.03 1.17
C PHE A 153 -3.38 1.92 0.92
N SER A 154 -3.00 0.91 0.13
CA SER A 154 -3.80 -0.28 -0.20
C SER A 154 -2.92 -1.40 -0.79
N GLU A 155 -3.45 -2.61 -0.96
CA GLU A 155 -2.72 -3.80 -1.44
C GLU A 155 -2.00 -3.59 -2.77
N ARG A 156 -2.62 -2.84 -3.69
CA ARG A 156 -2.02 -2.51 -5.00
C ARG A 156 -0.73 -1.68 -4.89
N ASN A 157 -0.54 -1.01 -3.75
CA ASN A 157 0.58 -0.12 -3.44
C ASN A 157 1.56 -0.76 -2.43
N ILE A 158 1.41 -2.07 -2.17
CA ILE A 158 2.35 -2.88 -1.38
C ILE A 158 2.91 -3.95 -2.31
N LEU A 159 4.23 -3.97 -2.49
CA LEU A 159 4.91 -5.02 -3.25
C LEU A 159 5.44 -6.11 -2.31
N VAL A 160 5.47 -7.35 -2.80
CA VAL A 160 6.22 -8.43 -2.16
C VAL A 160 7.67 -8.39 -2.67
N GLY A 161 8.57 -7.93 -1.81
CA GLY A 161 10.01 -7.84 -2.06
C GLY A 161 10.70 -9.18 -2.34
N LYS A 162 11.92 -9.15 -2.87
CA LYS A 162 12.72 -10.36 -3.15
C LYS A 162 12.99 -11.20 -1.89
N ASP A 163 13.04 -10.57 -0.73
CA ASP A 163 13.20 -11.17 0.60
C ASP A 163 11.86 -11.50 1.29
N ARG A 164 10.74 -11.38 0.55
CA ARG A 164 9.36 -11.51 1.04
C ARG A 164 8.94 -10.44 2.04
N ARG A 165 9.66 -9.31 2.11
CA ARG A 165 9.25 -8.15 2.91
C ARG A 165 8.36 -7.20 2.10
N PRO A 166 7.45 -6.47 2.77
CA PRO A 166 6.61 -5.49 2.11
C PRO A 166 7.41 -4.26 1.70
N ILE A 167 7.19 -3.78 0.47
CA ILE A 167 7.74 -2.53 -0.04
C ILE A 167 6.58 -1.62 -0.45
N ILE A 168 6.46 -0.45 0.18
CA ILE A 168 5.40 0.53 -0.08
C ILE A 168 5.81 1.41 -1.27
N ILE A 169 4.88 1.62 -2.20
CA ILE A 169 5.08 2.38 -3.45
C ILE A 169 3.94 3.36 -3.71
N ASP A 170 4.12 4.22 -4.71
CA ASP A 170 3.11 5.15 -5.24
C ASP A 170 2.76 6.31 -4.31
N PHE A 171 3.70 7.26 -4.16
CA PHE A 171 3.58 8.43 -3.29
C PHE A 171 2.93 9.65 -3.99
N ASP A 172 2.22 9.45 -5.11
CA ASP A 172 1.56 10.54 -5.86
C ASP A 172 0.51 11.32 -5.05
N CYS A 173 -0.05 10.70 -4.01
CA CYS A 173 -1.02 11.29 -3.08
C CYS A 173 -0.39 11.67 -1.72
N ALA A 174 0.89 11.35 -1.52
CA ALA A 174 1.54 11.51 -0.24
C ALA A 174 1.79 12.99 0.09
N GLN A 175 1.74 13.28 1.38
CA GLN A 175 1.88 14.64 1.92
C GLN A 175 2.81 14.62 3.14
N LYS A 176 3.62 15.67 3.26
CA LYS A 176 4.43 15.93 4.45
C LYS A 176 3.50 16.43 5.56
N GLU A 177 3.15 15.55 6.49
CA GLU A 177 2.30 15.84 7.63
C GLU A 177 2.75 14.98 8.82
N GLU A 178 2.94 15.61 9.98
CA GLU A 178 3.30 14.90 11.20
C GLU A 178 2.16 13.99 11.67
N CYS A 179 2.48 12.71 11.91
CA CYS A 179 1.57 11.80 12.57
C CYS A 179 1.64 12.01 14.08
N LYS A 180 0.48 12.24 14.71
CA LYS A 180 0.37 12.47 16.16
C LYS A 180 0.37 11.18 16.99
N VAL A 181 0.36 10.04 16.32
CA VAL A 181 0.32 8.73 16.97
C VAL A 181 1.72 8.37 17.43
N THR A 182 1.85 8.20 18.73
CA THR A 182 3.12 7.86 19.39
C THR A 182 3.21 6.38 19.75
N ASP A 183 2.07 5.68 19.80
CA ASP A 183 2.00 4.27 20.12
C ASP A 183 1.79 3.46 18.83
N ASP A 184 2.47 2.33 18.70
CA ASP A 184 2.43 1.52 17.49
C ASP A 184 1.13 0.72 17.38
N VAL A 185 0.86 0.14 16.21
CA VAL A 185 -0.29 -0.75 16.03
C VAL A 185 -0.02 -2.09 16.73
N HIS A 186 -0.72 -2.34 17.82
CA HIS A 186 -0.62 -3.60 18.56
C HIS A 186 -1.54 -4.68 17.98
N PHE A 187 -0.95 -5.69 17.34
CA PHE A 187 -1.69 -6.82 16.80
C PHE A 187 -2.31 -7.70 17.91
N HIS A 188 -3.42 -8.35 17.59
CA HIS A 188 -4.17 -9.25 18.47
C HIS A 188 -4.77 -8.59 19.72
N THR A 189 -4.96 -7.26 19.68
CA THR A 189 -5.67 -6.49 20.71
C THR A 189 -7.06 -6.10 20.24
N GLU A 190 -7.93 -5.62 21.14
CA GLU A 190 -9.24 -5.06 20.76
C GLU A 190 -9.05 -3.81 19.90
N GLU A 191 -9.84 -3.69 18.83
CA GLU A 191 -9.82 -2.51 17.97
C GLU A 191 -10.05 -1.24 18.83
N PRO A 192 -9.16 -0.23 18.77
CA PRO A 192 -9.36 1.01 19.51
C PRO A 192 -10.49 1.84 18.89
N LEU A 193 -11.02 2.80 19.64
CA LEU A 193 -11.88 3.83 19.04
C LEU A 193 -11.05 4.69 18.08
N PRO A 194 -11.55 5.01 16.87
CA PRO A 194 -10.81 5.83 15.90
C PRO A 194 -10.32 7.16 16.48
N GLU A 195 -11.15 7.80 17.32
CA GLU A 195 -10.85 9.08 17.96
C GLU A 195 -9.73 8.97 18.99
N VAL A 196 -9.61 7.81 19.64
CA VAL A 196 -8.54 7.51 20.60
C VAL A 196 -7.27 7.14 19.87
N PHE A 197 -7.36 6.40 18.76
CA PHE A 197 -6.21 5.99 17.98
C PHE A 197 -5.51 7.19 17.31
N GLY A 198 -6.25 8.18 16.79
CA GLY A 198 -5.69 9.49 16.45
C GLY A 198 -4.98 9.63 15.09
N CYS A 199 -4.81 8.55 14.31
CA CYS A 199 -4.37 8.62 12.90
C CYS A 199 -5.28 7.78 12.00
N GLN A 200 -6.01 8.43 11.10
CA GLN A 200 -6.94 7.76 10.20
C GLN A 200 -6.27 6.77 9.25
N GLU A 201 -5.11 7.11 8.69
CA GLU A 201 -4.43 6.23 7.72
C GLU A 201 -3.88 4.97 8.38
N LEU A 202 -3.16 5.10 9.50
CA LEU A 202 -2.67 3.94 10.25
C LEU A 202 -3.83 3.09 10.79
N PHE A 203 -4.94 3.73 11.19
CA PHE A 203 -6.14 3.01 11.62
C PHE A 203 -6.74 2.19 10.48
N SER A 204 -6.94 2.81 9.31
CA SER A 204 -7.45 2.12 8.12
C SER A 204 -6.50 1.00 7.68
N ALA A 205 -5.18 1.23 7.71
CA ALA A 205 -4.18 0.22 7.37
C ALA A 205 -4.21 -0.97 8.34
N ALA A 206 -4.32 -0.71 9.64
CA ALA A 206 -4.44 -1.76 10.66
C ALA A 206 -5.71 -2.59 10.49
N LYS A 207 -6.83 -1.96 10.10
CA LYS A 207 -8.07 -2.69 9.72
C LYS A 207 -7.87 -3.52 8.46
N LEU A 208 -7.22 -2.98 7.43
CA LEU A 208 -6.89 -3.70 6.20
C LEU A 208 -6.05 -4.95 6.49
N ALA A 209 -5.12 -4.83 7.45
CA ALA A 209 -4.26 -5.92 7.91
C ALA A 209 -4.92 -6.83 8.97
N ASP A 210 -6.20 -6.62 9.30
CA ASP A 210 -6.91 -7.39 10.34
C ASP A 210 -6.13 -7.48 11.66
N ALA A 211 -5.48 -6.35 12.04
CA ALA A 211 -4.57 -6.30 13.17
C ALA A 211 -5.27 -6.55 14.51
N TRP A 212 -6.53 -6.16 14.62
CA TRP A 212 -7.30 -6.16 15.85
C TRP A 212 -8.42 -7.19 15.85
N THR A 213 -8.87 -7.59 17.04
CA THR A 213 -10.14 -8.27 17.19
C THR A 213 -11.28 -7.25 17.07
N PRO A 214 -12.43 -7.63 16.47
CA PRO A 214 -13.54 -6.70 16.30
C PRO A 214 -14.13 -6.29 17.65
N ARG A 215 -14.50 -5.01 17.79
CA ARG A 215 -15.13 -4.50 19.04
C ARG A 215 -16.52 -5.06 19.27
N VAL A 216 -17.20 -5.43 18.18
CA VAL A 216 -18.60 -5.85 18.19
C VAL A 216 -18.81 -7.06 17.29
N ILE A 217 -19.82 -7.87 17.62
CA ILE A 217 -20.30 -8.97 16.80
C ILE A 217 -21.76 -8.72 16.39
N PRO A 218 -22.19 -9.17 15.20
CA PRO A 218 -23.60 -9.17 14.84
C PRO A 218 -24.40 -10.03 15.82
N PHE A 219 -25.48 -9.47 16.36
CA PHE A 219 -26.40 -10.18 17.24
C PHE A 219 -27.83 -9.64 17.06
N LEU A 220 -28.79 -10.53 16.82
CA LEU A 220 -30.15 -10.18 16.43
C LEU A 220 -30.16 -9.27 15.19
N ARG A 221 -30.70 -8.05 15.30
CA ARG A 221 -30.76 -7.04 14.23
C ARG A 221 -29.71 -5.92 14.38
N GLY A 222 -28.76 -6.09 15.30
CA GLY A 222 -27.76 -5.07 15.60
C GLY A 222 -26.40 -5.66 15.90
N TYR A 223 -25.66 -4.96 16.75
CA TYR A 223 -24.31 -5.31 17.14
C TYR A 223 -24.22 -5.35 18.66
N SER A 224 -23.50 -6.34 19.20
CA SER A 224 -23.21 -6.45 20.62
C SER A 224 -21.70 -6.38 20.85
N PRO A 225 -21.24 -5.69 21.91
CA PRO A 225 -19.84 -5.71 22.31
C PRO A 225 -19.29 -7.13 22.39
N VAL A 226 -18.08 -7.33 21.86
CA VAL A 226 -17.45 -8.66 21.78
C VAL A 226 -17.25 -9.32 23.15
N LYS A 227 -17.09 -8.52 24.21
CA LYS A 227 -17.05 -8.99 25.61
C LYS A 227 -18.29 -9.78 26.03
N TYR A 228 -19.44 -9.61 25.37
CA TYR A 228 -20.62 -10.42 25.66
C TYR A 228 -20.59 -11.79 24.98
N ALA A 229 -19.70 -11.99 24.00
CA ALA A 229 -19.49 -13.26 23.32
C ALA A 229 -18.62 -14.27 24.11
N GLU A 230 -18.47 -14.07 25.42
CA GLU A 230 -17.81 -15.02 26.32
C GLU A 230 -18.67 -16.27 26.57
N SER A 231 -19.99 -16.10 26.62
CA SER A 231 -20.97 -17.19 26.78
C SER A 231 -22.30 -16.85 26.11
N VAL A 232 -23.11 -17.88 25.84
CA VAL A 232 -24.45 -17.71 25.25
C VAL A 232 -25.30 -16.86 26.19
N GLU A 233 -25.23 -17.14 27.50
CA GLU A 233 -25.97 -16.44 28.54
C GLU A 233 -25.60 -14.95 28.62
N THR A 234 -24.31 -14.62 28.54
CA THR A 234 -23.87 -13.22 28.57
C THR A 234 -24.33 -12.48 27.31
N LEU A 235 -24.26 -13.10 26.13
CA LEU A 235 -24.75 -12.49 24.90
C LEU A 235 -26.27 -12.30 24.91
N MET A 236 -27.01 -13.28 25.43
CA MET A 236 -28.47 -13.17 25.62
C MET A 236 -28.85 -12.00 26.54
N SER A 237 -28.03 -11.65 27.53
CA SER A 237 -28.29 -10.51 28.42
C SER A 237 -28.28 -9.15 27.70
N ALA A 238 -27.71 -9.08 26.49
CA ALA A 238 -27.75 -7.90 25.63
C ALA A 238 -29.01 -7.82 24.75
N ALA A 239 -29.88 -8.83 24.77
CA ALA A 239 -31.12 -8.83 24.00
C ALA A 239 -32.15 -7.87 24.63
N PRO A 240 -32.95 -7.14 23.83
CA PRO A 240 -34.06 -6.36 24.36
C PRO A 240 -35.10 -7.25 25.07
N ASP A 241 -35.69 -6.75 26.16
CA ASP A 241 -36.67 -7.50 26.98
C ASP A 241 -37.88 -8.05 26.20
N VAL A 242 -38.21 -7.42 25.06
CA VAL A 242 -39.31 -7.83 24.18
C VAL A 242 -38.99 -9.10 23.38
N VAL A 243 -37.74 -9.53 23.31
CA VAL A 243 -37.30 -10.70 22.55
C VAL A 243 -37.52 -11.96 23.40
N PRO A 244 -38.30 -12.95 22.92
CA PRO A 244 -38.46 -14.22 23.61
C PRO A 244 -37.12 -14.91 23.90
N ARG A 245 -37.00 -15.53 25.08
CA ARG A 245 -35.73 -16.10 25.57
C ARG A 245 -35.16 -17.19 24.66
N ASP A 246 -36.02 -18.00 24.06
CA ASP A 246 -35.68 -19.05 23.10
C ASP A 246 -35.13 -18.46 21.80
N VAL A 247 -35.74 -17.38 21.29
CA VAL A 247 -35.25 -16.63 20.12
C VAL A 247 -33.90 -15.99 20.42
N ALA A 248 -33.76 -15.35 21.59
CA ALA A 248 -32.48 -14.75 22.01
C ALA A 248 -31.37 -15.81 22.12
N ARG A 249 -31.67 -16.99 22.67
CA ARG A 249 -30.74 -18.13 22.76
C ARG A 249 -30.29 -18.59 21.38
N PHE A 250 -31.24 -18.85 20.48
CA PHE A 250 -30.93 -19.31 19.11
C PHE A 250 -29.98 -18.34 18.39
N HIS A 251 -30.28 -17.04 18.43
CA HIS A 251 -29.41 -16.04 17.80
C HIS A 251 -28.05 -15.88 18.51
N ALA A 252 -27.99 -16.11 19.82
CA ALA A 252 -26.73 -16.01 20.57
C ALA A 252 -25.81 -17.18 20.24
N GLU A 253 -26.34 -18.40 20.20
CA GLU A 253 -25.61 -19.60 19.77
C GLU A 253 -25.06 -19.44 18.34
N TYR A 254 -25.91 -18.99 17.41
CA TYR A 254 -25.52 -18.74 16.02
C TYR A 254 -24.42 -17.67 15.90
N ALA A 255 -24.57 -16.54 16.60
CA ALA A 255 -23.60 -15.45 16.58
C ALA A 255 -22.24 -15.90 17.16
N MET A 256 -22.24 -16.68 18.25
CA MET A 256 -21.03 -17.22 18.85
C MET A 256 -20.34 -18.24 17.95
N GLU A 257 -21.09 -19.12 17.28
CA GLU A 257 -20.52 -20.07 16.34
C GLU A 257 -19.84 -19.36 15.17
N ARG A 258 -20.52 -18.37 14.56
CA ARG A 258 -19.92 -17.53 13.51
C ARG A 258 -18.68 -16.81 14.00
N TYR A 259 -18.72 -16.24 15.21
CA TYR A 259 -17.58 -15.52 15.77
C TYR A 259 -16.37 -16.44 16.00
N LYS A 260 -16.58 -17.64 16.57
CA LYS A 260 -15.53 -18.65 16.75
C LYS A 260 -14.93 -19.08 15.41
N LYS A 261 -15.77 -19.31 14.41
CA LYS A 261 -15.31 -19.66 13.06
C LYS A 261 -14.48 -18.53 12.45
N ALA A 262 -14.93 -17.28 12.58
CA ALA A 262 -14.19 -16.11 12.13
C ALA A 262 -12.82 -15.98 12.82
N LEU A 263 -12.74 -16.20 14.14
CA LEU A 263 -11.47 -16.19 14.86
C LEU A 263 -10.51 -17.29 14.38
N SER A 264 -11.02 -18.50 14.12
CA SER A 264 -10.20 -19.58 13.57
C SER A 264 -9.67 -19.27 12.18
N LYS A 265 -10.49 -18.70 11.29
CA LYS A 265 -10.07 -18.23 9.96
C LYS A 265 -9.04 -17.12 10.05
N ARG A 266 -9.25 -16.15 10.95
CA ARG A 266 -8.32 -15.07 11.24
C ARG A 266 -6.95 -15.59 11.66
N GLU A 267 -6.93 -16.53 12.62
CA GLU A 267 -5.69 -17.15 13.10
C GLU A 267 -4.93 -17.86 11.97
N ALA A 268 -5.66 -18.56 11.10
CA ALA A 268 -5.14 -19.22 9.91
C ALA A 268 -4.81 -18.26 8.73
N CYS A 269 -5.13 -16.97 8.84
CA CYS A 269 -5.03 -15.98 7.75
C CYS A 269 -5.82 -16.40 6.49
N GLU A 270 -6.99 -17.01 6.69
CA GLU A 270 -7.87 -17.47 5.61
C GLU A 270 -9.04 -16.50 5.37
N PRO A 271 -9.63 -16.49 4.16
CA PRO A 271 -10.82 -15.72 3.86
C PRO A 271 -11.98 -16.01 4.83
N TYR A 272 -12.66 -14.94 5.24
CA TYR A 272 -13.92 -15.04 5.96
C TYR A 272 -15.00 -15.56 5.01
N GLU A 273 -15.76 -16.58 5.44
CA GLU A 273 -16.95 -17.01 4.70
C GLU A 273 -18.06 -15.96 4.89
N LEU A 274 -18.53 -15.38 3.79
CA LEU A 274 -19.61 -14.38 3.75
C LEU A 274 -20.95 -15.01 4.17
#